data_AF-A0AA35RPL4-F1
#
_entry.id   AF-A0AA35RPL4-F1
#
_cell.length_a   1.000
_cell.length_b   1.000
_cell.length_c   1.000
_cell.angle_alpha   90.00
_cell.angle_beta   90.00
_cell.angle_gamma   90.00
#
_symmetry.space_group_name_H-M   'P 1'
#
loop_
_entity.id
_entity.type
_entity.pdbx_description
1 polymer ?
#
loop_
_entity_poly.entity_id
_entity_poly.type
_entity_poly.pdbx_seq_one_letter_code
_entity_poly.pdbx_strand_id
1 'polypeptide(L)'
;MKHTPRRSFGRLFLLALFGVVLLPHAALAQDVSDEMFAVNNTWMLVATFLVFIMHLGFACLESGLTQAKNAVNILFKNTGVVSIGLVTYAFVGFNLMYPGDFSLGQFFGFAGFGIDAGAEGVTSAYNPGYTYWTDFIFQAMFAATAATIVSGAVAERIKLNSFLIFTTIYMGFYDFAGSTLVHSVGGWGALAGIIILGPRLGKYGAHAKPIAGHSMPLATIGVFLLWLGWFGFNGGSVLSADPGLVSLVFVTTSLAAAAGVIGAMLTSCALHRSAKLDDPVGAVSVHLVCGIWGTLAVGIFSADHSFVTQLIGVLAYGAFTFAAALLIFFALHKSLGLRVSEEEERMGLDVGEHGMEPTAGSRSRTRRR
;
A
#
# COMPACT_ATOMS: atom_id res chain seq x y z
N MET A 1 -47.65 6.01 44.06
CA MET A 1 -47.03 4.69 44.35
C MET A 1 -46.54 4.12 43.02
N LYS A 2 -45.26 4.29 42.68
CA LYS A 2 -44.14 3.35 42.91
C LYS A 2 -44.30 2.03 42.14
N HIS A 3 -43.62 1.94 40.98
CA HIS A 3 -42.62 0.89 40.72
C HIS A 3 -41.79 1.20 39.44
N THR A 4 -40.53 1.61 39.63
CA THR A 4 -39.39 1.17 38.80
C THR A 4 -38.95 -0.23 39.32
N PRO A 5 -38.18 -1.09 38.59
CA PRO A 5 -37.00 -0.80 37.75
C PRO A 5 -36.93 -1.69 36.45
N ARG A 6 -35.95 -1.74 35.54
CA ARG A 6 -34.47 -1.84 35.64
C ARG A 6 -33.83 -1.57 34.26
N ARG A 7 -32.60 -1.06 34.31
CA ARG A 7 -31.67 -0.77 33.21
C ARG A 7 -31.37 -2.00 32.33
N SER A 8 -31.28 -1.80 31.02
CA SER A 8 -30.20 -2.37 30.20
C SER A 8 -29.90 -1.44 29.02
N PHE A 9 -29.16 -0.36 29.31
CA PHE A 9 -28.17 0.17 28.38
C PHE A 9 -27.24 -0.99 28.01
N GLY A 10 -27.18 -1.37 26.73
CA GLY A 10 -26.25 -2.39 26.25
C GLY A 10 -26.93 -3.47 25.43
N ARG A 11 -27.22 -3.16 24.16
CA ARG A 11 -27.31 -4.10 23.02
C ARG A 11 -27.61 -3.42 21.67
N LEU A 12 -27.24 -2.14 21.51
CA LEU A 12 -27.39 -1.41 20.24
C LEU A 12 -26.05 -0.94 19.65
N PHE A 13 -24.92 -1.54 20.06
CA PHE A 13 -23.57 -1.11 19.66
C PHE A 13 -22.70 -2.23 19.06
N LEU A 14 -23.27 -3.38 18.67
CA LEU A 14 -22.48 -4.54 18.24
C LEU A 14 -23.02 -5.29 17.01
N LEU A 15 -23.99 -4.74 16.28
CA LEU A 15 -24.57 -5.38 15.08
C LEU A 15 -24.44 -4.54 13.79
N ALA A 16 -23.67 -3.44 13.82
CA ALA A 16 -23.38 -2.62 12.65
C ALA A 16 -21.91 -2.73 12.17
N LEU A 17 -21.18 -3.76 12.61
CA LEU A 17 -19.77 -3.98 12.27
C LEU A 17 -19.52 -5.21 11.38
N PHE A 18 -20.56 -5.97 11.02
CA PHE A 18 -20.42 -7.25 10.31
C PHE A 18 -21.40 -7.38 9.16
N GLY A 19 -21.14 -6.59 8.12
CA GLY A 19 -21.96 -6.56 6.91
C GLY A 19 -21.20 -6.02 5.71
N VAL A 20 -19.90 -6.29 5.60
CA VAL A 20 -19.34 -6.50 4.25
C VAL A 20 -19.66 -7.96 3.95
N VAL A 21 -20.87 -8.18 3.45
CA VAL A 21 -21.21 -9.43 2.82
C VAL A 21 -20.35 -9.46 1.55
N LEU A 22 -19.16 -10.07 1.64
CA LEU A 22 -18.69 -10.84 0.51
C LEU A 22 -19.75 -11.92 0.35
N LEU A 23 -20.72 -11.66 -0.54
CA LEU A 23 -21.54 -12.75 -1.03
C LEU A 23 -20.53 -13.76 -1.54
N PRO A 24 -20.56 -15.03 -1.12
CA PRO A 24 -19.98 -16.05 -1.95
C PRO A 24 -20.78 -15.93 -3.24
N HIS A 25 -20.22 -15.25 -4.24
CA HIS A 25 -20.58 -15.58 -5.60
C HIS A 25 -20.13 -17.02 -5.70
N ALA A 26 -21.07 -17.94 -5.45
CA ALA A 26 -21.05 -19.19 -6.16
C ALA A 26 -20.92 -18.75 -7.62
N ALA A 27 -19.70 -18.82 -8.14
CA ALA A 27 -19.44 -18.62 -9.54
C ALA A 27 -20.31 -19.67 -10.21
N LEU A 28 -21.48 -19.25 -10.71
CA LEU A 28 -22.11 -19.98 -11.78
C LEU A 28 -21.02 -20.01 -12.83
N ALA A 29 -20.50 -21.21 -13.10
CA ALA A 29 -19.57 -21.44 -14.20
C ALA A 29 -20.22 -20.84 -15.43
N GLN A 30 -19.84 -19.61 -15.76
CA GLN A 30 -20.13 -19.04 -17.06
C GLN A 30 -19.18 -19.80 -17.95
N ASP A 31 -19.73 -20.65 -18.81
CA ASP A 31 -18.99 -21.26 -19.91
C ASP A 31 -18.48 -20.11 -20.80
N VAL A 32 -17.27 -19.63 -20.48
CA VAL A 32 -16.50 -18.74 -21.35
C VAL A 32 -15.85 -19.60 -22.41
N SER A 33 -15.77 -19.09 -23.64
CA SER A 33 -15.02 -19.80 -24.68
C SER A 33 -13.54 -19.81 -24.33
N ASP A 34 -12.80 -20.84 -24.78
CA ASP A 34 -11.36 -20.96 -24.54
C ASP A 34 -10.61 -19.72 -25.06
N GLU A 35 -11.08 -19.13 -26.16
CA GLU A 35 -10.53 -17.89 -26.71
C GLU A 35 -10.74 -16.70 -25.76
N MET A 36 -11.93 -16.57 -25.19
CA MET A 36 -12.23 -15.48 -24.25
C MET A 36 -11.45 -15.63 -22.95
N PHE A 37 -11.33 -16.86 -22.43
CA PHE A 37 -10.47 -17.16 -21.28
C PHE A 37 -9.01 -16.77 -21.57
N ALA A 38 -8.48 -17.16 -22.73
CA ALA A 38 -7.12 -16.81 -23.12
C ALA A 38 -6.92 -15.29 -23.25
N VAL A 39 -7.89 -14.57 -23.82
CA VAL A 39 -7.86 -13.10 -23.95
C VAL A 39 -7.89 -12.42 -22.58
N ASN A 40 -8.82 -12.81 -21.70
CA ASN A 40 -8.93 -12.25 -20.35
C ASN A 40 -7.65 -12.51 -19.53
N ASN A 41 -7.14 -13.74 -19.57
CA ASN A 41 -5.94 -14.12 -18.83
C ASN A 41 -4.70 -13.38 -19.36
N THR A 42 -4.59 -13.20 -20.68
CA THR A 42 -3.50 -12.43 -21.30
C THR A 42 -3.57 -10.96 -20.90
N TRP A 43 -4.77 -10.36 -20.90
CA TRP A 43 -4.97 -9.00 -20.42
C TRP A 43 -4.50 -8.84 -18.97
N MET A 44 -4.88 -9.76 -18.09
CA MET A 44 -4.46 -9.76 -16.69
C MET A 44 -2.93 -9.84 -16.52
N LEU A 45 -2.25 -10.64 -17.35
CA LEU A 45 -0.78 -10.69 -17.35
C LEU A 45 -0.16 -9.38 -17.83
N VAL A 46 -0.69 -8.76 -18.89
CA VAL A 46 -0.25 -7.42 -19.34
C VAL A 46 -0.47 -6.37 -18.24
N ALA A 47 -1.64 -6.40 -17.59
CA ALA A 47 -1.94 -5.55 -16.46
C ALA A 47 -0.95 -5.77 -15.30
N THR A 48 -0.59 -7.02 -15.00
CA THR A 48 0.46 -7.35 -14.02
C THR A 48 1.79 -6.70 -14.36
N PHE A 49 2.24 -6.76 -15.62
CA PHE A 49 3.48 -6.11 -16.05
C PHE A 49 3.43 -4.59 -15.87
N LEU A 50 2.28 -3.97 -16.13
CA LEU A 50 2.08 -2.55 -15.90
C LEU A 50 2.13 -2.22 -14.38
N VAL A 51 1.55 -3.06 -13.52
CA VAL A 51 1.67 -2.88 -12.06
C VAL A 51 3.13 -3.06 -11.62
N PHE A 52 3.87 -4.02 -12.19
CA PHE A 52 5.29 -4.18 -11.92
C PHE A 52 6.10 -2.90 -12.26
N ILE A 53 5.76 -2.22 -13.37
CA ILE A 53 6.37 -0.92 -13.74
C ILE A 53 6.13 0.15 -12.65
N MET A 54 5.05 0.07 -11.87
CA MET A 54 4.84 1.00 -10.75
C MET A 54 5.99 0.96 -9.74
N HIS A 55 6.63 -0.20 -9.53
CA HIS A 55 7.78 -0.28 -8.62
C HIS A 55 8.99 0.52 -9.12
N LEU A 56 9.22 0.55 -10.44
CA LEU A 56 10.20 1.47 -11.03
C LEU A 56 9.74 2.93 -10.83
N GLY A 57 8.44 3.19 -10.97
CA GLY A 57 7.85 4.49 -10.69
C GLY A 57 8.09 4.98 -9.26
N PHE A 58 7.84 4.14 -8.25
CA PHE A 58 8.14 4.43 -6.84
C PHE A 58 9.63 4.63 -6.61
N ALA A 59 10.49 3.78 -7.17
CA ALA A 59 11.94 3.92 -7.05
C ALA A 59 12.43 5.29 -7.58
N CYS A 60 11.93 5.72 -8.75
CA CYS A 60 12.24 7.03 -9.32
C CYS A 60 11.64 8.17 -8.49
N LEU A 61 10.37 8.07 -8.10
CA LEU A 61 9.67 9.09 -7.30
C LEU A 61 10.36 9.33 -5.96
N GLU A 62 10.56 8.26 -5.19
CA GLU A 62 11.15 8.31 -3.86
C GLU A 62 12.60 8.79 -3.92
N SER A 63 13.39 8.30 -4.88
CA SER A 63 14.77 8.76 -5.04
C SER A 63 14.78 10.26 -5.37
N GLY A 64 13.98 10.70 -6.34
CA GLY A 64 13.92 12.10 -6.76
C GLY A 64 13.47 13.07 -5.66
N LEU A 65 12.50 12.67 -4.83
CA LEU A 65 11.95 13.47 -3.73
C LEU A 65 12.79 13.40 -2.43
N THR A 66 13.78 12.53 -2.35
CA THR A 66 14.72 12.43 -1.22
C THR A 66 16.05 13.14 -1.54
N GLN A 67 16.87 13.36 -0.53
CA GLN A 67 18.20 13.93 -0.66
C GLN A 67 19.14 12.93 -1.35
N ALA A 68 20.04 13.43 -2.21
CA ALA A 68 20.94 12.62 -3.02
C ALA A 68 21.83 11.65 -2.23
N LYS A 69 22.06 11.92 -0.93
CA LYS A 69 22.87 11.10 -0.02
C LYS A 69 22.18 9.82 0.47
N ASN A 70 20.92 9.61 0.09
CA ASN A 70 20.08 8.47 0.47
C ASN A 70 19.53 7.73 -0.77
N ALA A 71 19.97 8.09 -1.98
CA ALA A 71 19.38 7.60 -3.22
C ALA A 71 19.60 6.09 -3.40
N VAL A 72 20.80 5.60 -3.09
CA VAL A 72 21.13 4.16 -3.19
C VAL A 72 20.30 3.36 -2.21
N ASN A 73 20.17 3.84 -0.97
CA ASN A 73 19.35 3.21 0.06
C ASN A 73 17.88 3.11 -0.37
N ILE A 74 17.35 4.16 -0.99
CA ILE A 74 15.97 4.17 -1.51
C ILE A 74 15.78 3.15 -2.64
N LEU A 75 16.71 3.10 -3.60
CA LEU A 75 16.67 2.14 -4.70
C LEU A 75 16.78 0.70 -4.18
N PHE A 76 17.63 0.47 -3.17
CA PHE A 76 17.77 -0.83 -2.53
C PHE A 76 16.45 -1.25 -1.86
N LYS A 77 15.82 -0.37 -1.07
CA LYS A 77 14.52 -0.64 -0.44
C LYS A 77 13.44 -0.97 -1.48
N ASN A 78 13.31 -0.16 -2.53
CA ASN A 78 12.27 -0.36 -3.55
C ASN A 78 12.47 -1.68 -4.32
N THR A 79 13.72 -2.02 -4.66
CA THR A 79 14.03 -3.31 -5.31
C THR A 79 13.78 -4.48 -4.37
N GLY A 80 14.22 -4.36 -3.11
CA GLY A 80 14.05 -5.39 -2.09
C GLY A 80 12.58 -5.67 -1.75
N VAL A 81 11.72 -4.66 -1.74
CA VAL A 81 10.27 -4.82 -1.48
C VAL A 81 9.63 -5.76 -2.50
N VAL A 82 9.99 -5.67 -3.78
CA VAL A 82 9.44 -6.56 -4.81
C VAL A 82 9.87 -8.00 -4.56
N SER A 83 11.16 -8.24 -4.31
CA SER A 83 11.69 -9.59 -4.08
C SER A 83 11.13 -10.22 -2.79
N ILE A 84 11.17 -9.47 -1.68
CA ILE A 84 10.59 -9.91 -0.40
C ILE A 84 9.10 -10.15 -0.56
N GLY A 85 8.43 -9.26 -1.28
CA GLY A 85 7.00 -9.34 -1.47
C GLY A 85 6.56 -10.58 -2.19
N LEU A 86 7.18 -10.88 -3.33
CA LEU A 86 6.90 -12.10 -4.09
C LEU A 86 7.15 -13.36 -3.26
N VAL A 87 8.30 -13.45 -2.58
CA VAL A 87 8.67 -14.64 -1.80
C VAL A 87 7.75 -14.83 -0.59
N THR A 88 7.47 -13.75 0.14
CA THR A 88 6.61 -13.82 1.33
C THR A 88 5.17 -14.13 0.96
N TYR A 89 4.68 -13.50 -0.10
CA TYR A 89 3.31 -13.71 -0.57
C TYR A 89 3.12 -15.12 -1.13
N ALA A 90 4.12 -15.68 -1.82
CA ALA A 90 4.16 -17.10 -2.20
C ALA A 90 4.20 -18.05 -1.00
N PHE A 91 4.95 -17.69 0.05
CA PHE A 91 5.10 -18.57 1.20
C PHE A 91 3.84 -18.64 2.07
N VAL A 92 3.16 -17.51 2.28
CA VAL A 92 2.03 -17.44 3.22
C VAL A 92 0.94 -16.45 2.81
N GLY A 93 1.29 -15.32 2.20
CA GLY A 93 0.35 -14.21 2.00
C GLY A 93 -0.84 -14.55 1.10
N PHE A 94 -0.62 -15.27 -0.01
CA PHE A 94 -1.69 -15.60 -0.95
C PHE A 94 -2.76 -16.49 -0.31
N ASN A 95 -2.36 -17.52 0.45
CA ASN A 95 -3.27 -18.43 1.12
C ASN A 95 -3.91 -17.86 2.40
N LEU A 96 -3.43 -16.71 2.89
CA LEU A 96 -4.13 -15.92 3.90
C LEU A 96 -5.23 -15.05 3.28
N MET A 97 -5.03 -14.57 2.05
CA MET A 97 -5.99 -13.73 1.33
C MET A 97 -7.09 -14.54 0.64
N TYR A 98 -6.74 -15.70 0.07
CA TYR A 98 -7.67 -16.60 -0.63
C TYR A 98 -7.81 -17.96 0.07
N PRO A 99 -8.36 -17.99 1.30
CA PRO A 99 -8.63 -19.27 1.97
C PRO A 99 -9.85 -19.95 1.32
N GLY A 100 -9.78 -21.26 1.12
CA GLY A 100 -10.93 -22.06 0.68
C GLY A 100 -12.11 -22.03 1.66
N ASP A 101 -11.84 -21.80 2.96
CA ASP A 101 -12.82 -21.55 4.01
C ASP A 101 -12.24 -20.54 5.05
N PHE A 102 -12.94 -19.43 5.32
CA PHE A 102 -12.59 -18.57 6.46
C PHE A 102 -12.92 -19.30 7.78
N SER A 103 -11.91 -19.56 8.61
CA SER A 103 -12.03 -20.21 9.93
C SER A 103 -11.69 -19.24 11.06
N LEU A 104 -12.44 -19.28 12.17
CA LEU A 104 -12.67 -18.17 13.13
C LEU A 104 -13.63 -17.09 12.60
N GLY A 105 -14.91 -17.45 12.46
CA GLY A 105 -16.02 -16.48 12.41
C GLY A 105 -16.02 -15.50 11.23
N GLN A 106 -15.45 -15.87 10.08
CA GLN A 106 -15.20 -15.01 8.91
C GLN A 106 -14.10 -13.95 9.08
N PHE A 107 -13.32 -13.99 10.17
CA PHE A 107 -12.26 -13.01 10.42
C PHE A 107 -10.90 -13.46 9.95
N PHE A 108 -10.65 -14.76 9.93
CA PHE A 108 -9.36 -15.33 9.58
C PHE A 108 -9.57 -16.47 8.59
N GLY A 109 -8.58 -16.70 7.73
CA GLY A 109 -8.51 -17.91 6.93
C GLY A 109 -7.06 -18.18 6.62
N PHE A 110 -6.74 -19.46 6.45
CA PHE A 110 -5.39 -19.90 6.13
C PHE A 110 -5.46 -21.22 5.37
N ALA A 111 -5.10 -21.17 4.09
CA ALA A 111 -5.10 -22.34 3.21
C ALA A 111 -3.78 -23.17 3.26
N GLY A 112 -2.85 -22.84 4.16
CA GLY A 112 -1.55 -23.50 4.29
C GLY A 112 -0.38 -22.69 3.71
N PHE A 113 0.82 -23.24 3.78
CA PHE A 113 2.04 -22.59 3.27
C PHE A 113 2.33 -22.98 1.82
N GLY A 114 2.95 -22.06 1.07
CA GLY A 114 3.31 -22.25 -0.32
C GLY A 114 2.16 -21.96 -1.29
N ILE A 115 2.42 -22.15 -2.58
CA ILE A 115 1.43 -21.97 -3.65
C ILE A 115 1.30 -23.26 -4.45
N ASP A 116 0.07 -23.67 -4.70
CA ASP A 116 -0.27 -24.84 -5.50
C ASP A 116 -1.55 -24.56 -6.28
N ALA A 117 -1.47 -24.58 -7.60
CA ALA A 117 -2.62 -24.36 -8.47
C ALA A 117 -3.53 -25.59 -8.57
N GLY A 118 -3.02 -26.79 -8.27
CA GLY A 118 -3.69 -28.04 -8.63
C GLY A 118 -3.98 -28.15 -10.13
N ALA A 119 -4.82 -29.12 -10.51
CA ALA A 119 -5.20 -29.33 -11.91
C ALA A 119 -6.17 -28.25 -12.44
N GLU A 120 -7.07 -27.75 -11.58
CA GLU A 120 -8.11 -26.79 -11.97
C GLU A 120 -7.59 -25.35 -12.04
N GLY A 121 -6.53 -25.01 -11.27
CA GLY A 121 -5.95 -23.67 -11.20
C GLY A 121 -5.37 -23.13 -12.50
N VAL A 122 -5.18 -23.98 -13.52
CA VAL A 122 -4.70 -23.57 -14.86
C VAL A 122 -5.82 -23.52 -15.90
N THR A 123 -7.07 -23.65 -15.47
CA THR A 123 -8.26 -23.72 -16.34
C THR A 123 -9.31 -22.70 -15.91
N SER A 124 -10.34 -22.52 -16.74
CA SER A 124 -11.51 -21.69 -16.42
C SER A 124 -12.33 -22.20 -15.23
N ALA A 125 -12.07 -23.42 -14.75
CA ALA A 125 -12.70 -23.97 -13.55
C ALA A 125 -12.31 -23.20 -12.27
N TYR A 126 -11.09 -22.66 -12.21
CA TYR A 126 -10.67 -21.79 -11.12
C TYR A 126 -11.35 -20.42 -11.18
N ASN A 127 -11.28 -19.78 -12.35
CA ASN A 127 -11.95 -18.52 -12.62
C ASN A 127 -12.13 -18.34 -14.14
N PRO A 128 -13.29 -17.85 -14.63
CA PRO A 128 -13.54 -17.64 -16.05
C PRO A 128 -12.66 -16.56 -16.70
N GLY A 129 -12.01 -15.69 -15.92
CA GLY A 129 -11.15 -14.63 -16.44
C GLY A 129 -9.66 -14.97 -16.47
N TYR A 130 -9.18 -15.83 -15.57
CA TYR A 130 -7.74 -15.98 -15.36
C TYR A 130 -7.38 -17.26 -14.59
N THR A 131 -6.11 -17.66 -14.69
CA THR A 131 -5.55 -18.78 -13.93
C THR A 131 -5.18 -18.38 -12.49
N TYR A 132 -5.04 -19.37 -11.62
CA TYR A 132 -4.46 -19.24 -10.28
C TYR A 132 -3.10 -18.51 -10.30
N TRP A 133 -2.24 -18.83 -11.27
CA TRP A 133 -0.93 -18.21 -11.39
C TRP A 133 -1.01 -16.72 -11.74
N THR A 134 -1.96 -16.37 -12.60
CA THR A 134 -2.23 -14.99 -12.99
C THR A 134 -2.79 -14.20 -11.80
N ASP A 135 -3.72 -14.77 -11.03
CA ASP A 135 -4.22 -14.12 -9.82
C ASP A 135 -3.08 -13.91 -8.81
N PHE A 136 -2.33 -14.98 -8.51
CA PHE A 136 -1.18 -14.91 -7.60
C PHE A 136 -0.22 -13.78 -7.95
N ILE A 137 0.25 -13.72 -9.20
CA ILE A 137 1.26 -12.73 -9.58
C ILE A 137 0.67 -11.31 -9.59
N PHE A 138 -0.58 -11.15 -10.01
CA PHE A 138 -1.27 -9.86 -10.00
C PHE A 138 -1.41 -9.34 -8.56
N GLN A 139 -1.91 -10.16 -7.63
CA GLN A 139 -2.10 -9.78 -6.24
C GLN A 139 -0.77 -9.58 -5.49
N ALA A 140 0.26 -10.37 -5.80
CA ALA A 140 1.59 -10.20 -5.23
C ALA A 140 2.17 -8.80 -5.53
N MET A 141 1.92 -8.27 -6.72
CA MET A 141 2.33 -6.91 -7.08
C MET A 141 1.57 -5.84 -6.28
N PHE A 142 0.29 -6.06 -5.98
CA PHE A 142 -0.50 -5.15 -5.15
C PHE A 142 0.01 -5.13 -3.71
N ALA A 143 0.30 -6.31 -3.15
CA ALA A 143 0.89 -6.46 -1.83
C ALA A 143 2.24 -5.72 -1.75
N ALA A 144 3.11 -5.91 -2.74
CA ALA A 144 4.41 -5.22 -2.80
C ALA A 144 4.23 -3.70 -2.91
N THR A 145 3.24 -3.26 -3.69
CA THR A 145 2.90 -1.85 -3.83
C THR A 145 2.48 -1.22 -2.50
N ALA A 146 1.73 -1.93 -1.66
CA ALA A 146 1.35 -1.41 -0.34
C ALA A 146 2.57 -1.21 0.58
N ALA A 147 3.53 -2.14 0.57
CA ALA A 147 4.75 -2.00 1.36
C ALA A 147 5.67 -0.89 0.84
N THR A 148 5.73 -0.68 -0.48
CA THR A 148 6.57 0.39 -1.06
C THR A 148 6.05 1.79 -0.69
N ILE A 149 4.73 1.97 -0.56
CA ILE A 149 4.14 3.23 -0.04
C ILE A 149 4.75 3.60 1.32
N VAL A 150 4.98 2.61 2.19
CA VAL A 150 5.60 2.83 3.49
C VAL A 150 7.06 3.28 3.33
N SER A 151 7.83 2.69 2.40
CA SER A 151 9.24 3.04 2.13
C SER A 151 9.46 4.54 1.98
N GLY A 152 8.68 5.18 1.13
CA GLY A 152 8.79 6.61 0.85
C GLY A 152 8.46 7.47 2.06
N ALA A 153 7.40 7.14 2.81
CA ALA A 153 7.05 7.83 4.04
C ALA A 153 8.14 7.68 5.10
N VAL A 154 8.82 6.51 5.12
CA VAL A 154 9.86 6.25 6.11
C VAL A 154 11.29 6.65 5.72
N ALA A 155 11.46 7.21 4.52
CA ALA A 155 12.76 7.46 3.90
C ALA A 155 13.70 8.36 4.73
N GLU A 156 15.00 8.19 4.49
CA GLU A 156 16.13 9.01 4.99
C GLU A 156 16.54 8.82 6.46
N ARG A 157 15.75 8.11 7.27
CA ARG A 157 16.07 7.94 8.69
C ARG A 157 15.72 6.59 9.31
N ILE A 158 15.03 5.71 8.58
CA ILE A 158 14.82 4.33 9.03
C ILE A 158 16.07 3.50 8.72
N LYS A 159 16.43 2.57 9.61
CA LYS A 159 17.44 1.54 9.32
C LYS A 159 16.93 0.59 8.24
N LEU A 160 17.78 0.25 7.28
CA LEU A 160 17.44 -0.64 6.18
C LEU A 160 16.95 -2.01 6.67
N ASN A 161 17.71 -2.66 7.55
CA ASN A 161 17.34 -3.99 8.06
C ASN A 161 15.98 -3.98 8.76
N SER A 162 15.70 -2.96 9.57
CA SER A 162 14.42 -2.82 10.26
C SER A 162 13.26 -2.64 9.27
N PHE A 163 13.49 -1.89 8.18
CA PHE A 163 12.51 -1.76 7.11
C PHE A 163 12.26 -3.07 6.36
N LEU A 164 13.31 -3.83 6.01
CA LEU A 164 13.16 -5.10 5.29
C LEU A 164 12.43 -6.17 6.14
N ILE A 165 12.70 -6.21 7.44
CA ILE A 165 11.97 -7.08 8.38
C ILE A 165 10.51 -6.63 8.50
N PHE A 166 10.25 -5.32 8.63
CA PHE A 166 8.89 -4.78 8.60
C PHE A 166 8.16 -5.23 7.34
N THR A 167 8.76 -5.06 6.15
CA THR A 167 8.17 -5.45 4.87
C THR A 167 7.86 -6.94 4.84
N THR A 168 8.79 -7.80 5.28
CA THR A 168 8.59 -9.25 5.31
C THR A 168 7.38 -9.62 6.17
N ILE A 169 7.27 -9.06 7.39
CA ILE A 169 6.16 -9.36 8.29
C ILE A 169 4.86 -8.76 7.74
N TYR A 170 4.87 -7.47 7.39
CA TYR A 170 3.69 -6.73 6.98
C TYR A 170 3.07 -7.30 5.70
N MET A 171 3.89 -7.76 4.76
CA MET A 171 3.42 -8.41 3.54
C MET A 171 2.93 -9.84 3.77
N GLY A 172 3.50 -10.55 4.75
CA GLY A 172 3.01 -11.86 5.15
C GLY A 172 1.61 -11.80 5.75
N PHE A 173 1.19 -10.64 6.26
CA PHE A 173 -0.17 -10.38 6.74
C PHE A 173 -0.95 -9.43 5.83
N TYR A 174 -0.47 -9.19 4.61
CA TYR A 174 -1.12 -8.32 3.65
C TYR A 174 -2.47 -8.92 3.27
N ASP A 175 -3.51 -8.12 3.51
CA ASP A 175 -4.89 -8.41 3.15
C ASP A 175 -5.51 -9.68 3.77
N PHE A 176 -5.31 -9.81 5.07
CA PHE A 176 -5.96 -10.79 5.97
C PHE A 176 -7.49 -10.92 5.83
N ALA A 177 -8.16 -9.99 5.13
CA ALA A 177 -9.61 -9.96 4.92
C ALA A 177 -10.06 -9.71 3.45
N GLY A 178 -9.13 -9.77 2.48
CA GLY A 178 -9.45 -9.81 1.03
C GLY A 178 -10.08 -8.55 0.41
N SER A 179 -9.57 -7.36 0.72
CA SER A 179 -10.12 -6.06 0.30
C SER A 179 -9.43 -5.33 -0.84
N THR A 180 -8.26 -5.76 -1.30
CA THR A 180 -7.48 -5.09 -2.37
C THR A 180 -7.16 -3.60 -2.13
N LEU A 181 -7.35 -3.06 -0.90
CA LEU A 181 -7.19 -1.64 -0.56
C LEU A 181 -5.71 -1.21 -0.36
N VAL A 182 -4.89 -1.35 -1.41
CA VAL A 182 -3.44 -1.03 -1.41
C VAL A 182 -3.13 0.36 -0.83
N HIS A 183 -3.86 1.38 -1.26
CA HIS A 183 -3.64 2.76 -0.80
C HIS A 183 -3.95 2.95 0.69
N SER A 184 -4.99 2.29 1.19
CA SER A 184 -5.36 2.34 2.60
C SER A 184 -4.30 1.60 3.44
N VAL A 185 -3.99 0.35 3.07
CA VAL A 185 -2.99 -0.47 3.76
C VAL A 185 -1.64 0.24 3.82
N GLY A 186 -1.11 0.66 2.67
CA GLY A 186 0.16 1.39 2.61
C GLY A 186 0.10 2.74 3.33
N GLY A 187 -1.02 3.46 3.21
CA GLY A 187 -1.21 4.78 3.84
C GLY A 187 -1.27 4.73 5.37
N TRP A 188 -2.00 3.77 5.94
CA TRP A 188 -2.03 3.56 7.40
C TRP A 188 -0.70 3.02 7.91
N GLY A 189 -0.05 2.13 7.17
CA GLY A 189 1.31 1.66 7.46
C GLY A 189 2.32 2.80 7.48
N ALA A 190 2.26 3.69 6.49
CA ALA A 190 3.06 4.91 6.40
C ALA A 190 2.83 5.82 7.61
N LEU A 191 1.57 6.07 7.97
CA LEU A 191 1.22 6.89 9.14
C LEU A 191 1.78 6.31 10.44
N ALA A 192 1.61 4.99 10.67
CA ALA A 192 2.16 4.31 11.83
C ALA A 192 3.69 4.42 11.89
N GLY A 193 4.36 4.21 10.75
CA GLY A 193 5.82 4.30 10.64
C GLY A 193 6.36 5.69 10.96
N ILE A 194 5.76 6.76 10.44
CA ILE A 194 6.23 8.13 10.70
C ILE A 194 5.90 8.61 12.12
N ILE A 195 4.83 8.11 12.74
CA ILE A 195 4.51 8.40 14.16
C ILE A 195 5.58 7.83 15.08
N ILE A 196 5.96 6.56 14.88
CA ILE A 196 6.94 5.90 15.74
C ILE A 196 8.36 6.40 15.46
N LEU A 197 8.72 6.63 14.19
CA LEU A 197 10.08 7.04 13.85
C LEU A 197 10.36 8.52 14.13
N GLY A 198 9.32 9.35 14.08
CA GLY A 198 9.43 10.79 14.22
C GLY A 198 10.07 11.49 13.01
N PRO A 199 10.17 12.82 13.06
CA PRO A 199 10.56 13.63 11.90
C PRO A 199 12.06 13.56 11.58
N ARG A 200 12.46 13.87 10.34
CA ARG A 200 13.88 14.00 9.97
C ARG A 200 14.54 15.16 10.71
N LEU A 201 15.83 15.01 10.99
CA LEU A 201 16.61 16.00 11.71
C LEU A 201 16.58 17.36 11.01
N GLY A 202 16.28 18.40 11.79
CA GLY A 202 16.24 19.78 11.30
C GLY A 202 14.98 20.16 10.51
N LYS A 203 14.03 19.23 10.29
CA LYS A 203 12.73 19.52 9.66
C LYS A 203 11.90 20.51 10.49
N TYR A 204 11.87 20.31 11.82
CA TYR A 204 11.09 21.14 12.73
C TYR A 204 12.01 21.81 13.76
N GLY A 205 11.89 23.14 13.87
CA GLY A 205 12.50 23.96 14.92
C GLY A 205 11.51 25.05 15.35
N ALA A 206 11.97 26.30 15.48
CA ALA A 206 11.07 27.46 15.66
C ALA A 206 10.03 27.56 14.53
N HIS A 207 10.43 27.21 13.31
CA HIS A 207 9.56 27.07 12.15
C HIS A 207 9.83 25.74 11.45
N ALA A 208 8.86 25.24 10.69
CA ALA A 208 9.05 24.11 9.79
C ALA A 208 9.99 24.52 8.64
N LYS A 209 11.00 23.69 8.36
CA LYS A 209 11.99 23.89 7.30
C LYS A 209 11.80 22.82 6.23
N PRO A 210 11.51 23.17 4.97
CA PRO A 210 11.46 22.20 3.88
C PRO A 210 12.79 21.49 3.70
N ILE A 211 12.75 20.17 3.50
CA ILE A 211 13.89 19.35 3.06
C ILE A 211 13.55 18.99 1.62
N ALA A 212 14.29 19.56 0.67
CA ALA A 212 14.02 19.39 -0.75
C ALA A 212 14.59 18.06 -1.26
N GLY A 213 13.84 17.45 -2.18
CA GLY A 213 14.35 16.36 -3.02
C GLY A 213 15.46 16.84 -3.95
N HIS A 214 16.31 15.92 -4.37
CA HIS A 214 17.49 16.25 -5.15
C HIS A 214 17.26 16.24 -6.67
N SER A 215 16.18 15.61 -7.16
CA SER A 215 15.92 15.49 -8.59
C SER A 215 14.43 15.50 -8.91
N MET A 216 13.88 16.68 -9.22
CA MET A 216 12.52 16.83 -9.73
C MET A 216 12.29 16.13 -11.08
N PRO A 217 13.24 16.11 -12.04
CA PRO A 217 13.06 15.33 -13.26
C PRO A 217 12.85 13.84 -12.98
N LEU A 218 13.63 13.25 -12.06
CA LEU A 218 13.48 11.85 -11.68
C LEU A 218 12.15 11.61 -10.97
N ALA A 219 11.75 12.51 -10.08
CA ALA A 219 10.44 12.46 -9.43
C ALA A 219 9.29 12.48 -10.45
N THR A 220 9.36 13.37 -11.44
CA THR A 220 8.37 13.48 -12.53
C THR A 220 8.31 12.22 -13.39
N ILE A 221 9.46 11.64 -13.76
CA ILE A 221 9.50 10.34 -14.45
C ILE A 221 8.79 9.28 -13.61
N GLY A 222 9.07 9.25 -12.30
CA GLY A 222 8.40 8.37 -11.35
C GLY A 222 6.88 8.51 -11.39
N VAL A 223 6.35 9.74 -11.33
CA VAL A 223 4.91 10.01 -11.43
C VAL A 223 4.30 9.47 -12.73
N PHE A 224 4.95 9.68 -13.89
CA PHE A 224 4.43 9.19 -15.16
C PHE A 224 4.47 7.66 -15.28
N LEU A 225 5.51 7.01 -14.73
CA LEU A 225 5.57 5.55 -14.67
C LEU A 225 4.50 4.97 -13.74
N LEU A 226 4.24 5.63 -12.60
CA LEU A 226 3.15 5.27 -11.70
C LEU A 226 1.80 5.41 -12.39
N TRP A 227 1.57 6.51 -13.12
CA TRP A 227 0.33 6.71 -13.87
C TRP A 227 0.15 5.65 -14.95
N LEU A 228 1.19 5.35 -15.74
CA LEU A 228 1.18 4.28 -16.73
C LEU A 228 0.82 2.94 -16.09
N GLY A 229 1.49 2.59 -14.99
CA GLY A 229 1.23 1.36 -14.27
C GLY A 229 -0.17 1.31 -13.63
N TRP A 230 -0.74 2.46 -13.27
CA TRP A 230 -2.09 2.56 -12.71
C TRP A 230 -3.18 2.12 -13.70
N PHE A 231 -2.92 2.22 -15.02
CA PHE A 231 -3.81 1.62 -16.02
C PHE A 231 -3.87 0.10 -15.88
N GLY A 232 -2.74 -0.56 -15.63
CA GLY A 232 -2.71 -1.99 -15.31
C GLY A 232 -3.37 -2.32 -13.98
N PHE A 233 -3.07 -1.53 -12.95
CA PHE A 233 -3.64 -1.72 -11.62
C PHE A 233 -5.17 -1.67 -11.64
N ASN A 234 -5.75 -0.59 -12.18
CA ASN A 234 -7.20 -0.43 -12.19
C ASN A 234 -7.86 -1.27 -13.30
N GLY A 235 -7.29 -1.26 -14.51
CA GLY A 235 -7.88 -1.99 -15.64
C GLY A 235 -7.76 -3.51 -15.51
N GLY A 236 -6.70 -4.02 -14.90
CA GLY A 236 -6.60 -5.42 -14.52
C GLY A 236 -7.63 -5.79 -13.45
N SER A 237 -7.99 -4.87 -12.55
CA SER A 237 -9.03 -5.11 -11.55
C SER A 237 -10.45 -5.24 -12.12
N VAL A 238 -10.64 -5.07 -13.44
CA VAL A 238 -11.85 -5.48 -14.17
C VAL A 238 -11.95 -7.01 -14.29
N LEU A 239 -10.82 -7.71 -14.12
CA LEU A 239 -10.74 -9.18 -14.13
C LEU A 239 -11.17 -9.82 -15.47
N SER A 240 -11.28 -9.01 -16.52
CA SER A 240 -11.60 -9.39 -17.88
C SER A 240 -11.10 -8.32 -18.84
N ALA A 241 -11.00 -8.67 -20.12
CA ALA A 241 -10.65 -7.77 -21.20
C ALA A 241 -11.90 -7.08 -21.81
N ASP A 242 -12.97 -6.91 -21.03
CA ASP A 242 -14.20 -6.28 -21.53
C ASP A 242 -13.90 -4.85 -22.03
N PRO A 243 -14.13 -4.57 -23.33
CA PRO A 243 -13.68 -3.31 -23.91
C PRO A 243 -14.43 -2.11 -23.33
N GLY A 244 -15.69 -2.26 -22.91
CA GLY A 244 -16.49 -1.17 -22.35
C GLY A 244 -16.03 -0.79 -20.95
N LEU A 245 -15.92 -1.79 -20.07
CA LEU A 245 -15.51 -1.63 -18.68
C LEU A 245 -14.05 -1.19 -18.58
N VAL A 246 -13.13 -1.83 -19.30
CA VAL A 246 -11.70 -1.45 -19.27
C VAL A 246 -11.50 -0.01 -19.74
N SER A 247 -12.18 0.40 -20.83
CA SER A 247 -12.09 1.77 -21.33
C SER A 247 -12.64 2.79 -20.32
N LEU A 248 -13.79 2.51 -19.71
CA LEU A 248 -14.36 3.36 -18.66
C LEU A 248 -13.40 3.49 -17.46
N VAL A 249 -12.79 2.38 -17.04
CA VAL A 249 -11.84 2.33 -15.94
C VAL A 249 -10.59 3.16 -16.25
N PHE A 250 -10.08 3.14 -17.48
CA PHE A 250 -8.94 3.98 -17.86
C PHE A 250 -9.25 5.48 -17.78
N VAL A 251 -10.44 5.88 -18.25
CA VAL A 251 -10.88 7.28 -18.19
C VAL A 251 -11.02 7.73 -16.74
N THR A 252 -11.71 6.94 -15.91
CA THR A 252 -11.91 7.27 -14.49
C THR A 252 -10.61 7.24 -13.70
N THR A 253 -9.66 6.35 -14.03
CA THR A 253 -8.30 6.34 -13.48
C THR A 253 -7.57 7.67 -13.72
N SER A 254 -7.65 8.18 -14.95
CA SER A 254 -6.99 9.44 -15.32
C SER A 254 -7.62 10.64 -14.60
N LEU A 255 -8.96 10.67 -14.51
CA LEU A 255 -9.67 11.72 -13.78
C LEU A 255 -9.38 11.66 -12.27
N ALA A 256 -9.33 10.45 -11.69
CA ALA A 256 -9.00 10.23 -10.29
C ALA A 256 -7.56 10.66 -9.96
N ALA A 257 -6.59 10.36 -10.83
CA ALA A 257 -5.22 10.83 -10.68
C ALA A 257 -5.15 12.38 -10.65
N ALA A 258 -5.84 13.04 -11.58
CA ALA A 258 -5.87 14.51 -11.64
C ALA A 258 -6.52 15.13 -10.38
N ALA A 259 -7.64 14.59 -9.92
CA ALA A 259 -8.30 15.03 -8.68
C ALA A 259 -7.45 14.72 -7.43
N GLY A 260 -6.79 13.57 -7.42
CA GLY A 260 -5.91 13.12 -6.34
C GLY A 260 -4.72 14.04 -6.12
N VAL A 261 -4.10 14.55 -7.19
CA VAL A 261 -3.00 15.53 -7.08
C VAL A 261 -3.46 16.79 -6.34
N ILE A 262 -4.63 17.34 -6.68
CA ILE A 262 -5.18 18.52 -6.03
C ILE A 262 -5.47 18.23 -4.55
N GLY A 263 -6.09 17.08 -4.26
CA GLY A 263 -6.38 16.64 -2.90
C GLY A 263 -5.11 16.46 -2.04
N ALA A 264 -4.07 15.84 -2.60
CA ALA A 264 -2.79 15.62 -1.94
C ALA A 264 -2.07 16.94 -1.64
N MET A 265 -2.09 17.91 -2.57
CA MET A 265 -1.48 19.23 -2.36
C MET A 265 -2.11 19.98 -1.18
N LEU A 266 -3.45 19.95 -1.08
CA LEU A 266 -4.18 20.61 0.01
C LEU A 266 -3.92 19.94 1.37
N THR A 267 -3.91 18.61 1.40
CA THR A 267 -3.80 17.83 2.63
C THR A 267 -2.36 17.73 3.15
N SER A 268 -1.37 17.68 2.26
CA SER A 268 0.06 17.72 2.63
C SER A 268 0.42 19.00 3.39
N CYS A 269 -0.15 20.14 2.99
CA CYS A 269 0.03 21.41 3.70
C CYS A 269 -0.48 21.33 5.15
N ALA A 270 -1.62 20.69 5.39
CA ALA A 270 -2.21 20.55 6.72
C ALA A 270 -1.40 19.60 7.61
N LEU A 271 -0.99 18.44 7.08
CA LEU A 271 -0.23 17.43 7.83
C LEU A 271 1.14 17.96 8.29
N HIS A 272 1.88 18.64 7.40
CA HIS A 272 3.20 19.14 7.74
C HIS A 272 3.17 20.34 8.70
N ARG A 273 2.16 21.22 8.59
CA ARG A 273 2.08 22.45 9.39
C ARG A 273 1.48 22.22 10.78
N SER A 274 0.42 21.42 10.87
CA SER A 274 -0.34 21.26 12.12
C SER A 274 0.09 20.04 12.93
N ALA A 275 0.29 18.89 12.28
CA ALA A 275 0.58 17.62 12.96
C ALA A 275 2.08 17.35 13.15
N LYS A 276 2.96 18.17 12.55
CA LYS A 276 4.43 17.97 12.54
C LYS A 276 4.85 16.56 12.10
N LEU A 277 4.07 15.95 11.20
CA LEU A 277 4.38 14.67 10.59
C LEU A 277 5.29 14.91 9.39
N ASP A 278 6.48 14.29 9.41
CA ASP A 278 7.45 14.41 8.32
C ASP A 278 7.43 13.16 7.45
N ASP A 279 6.75 13.33 6.33
CA ASP A 279 6.59 12.38 5.24
C ASP A 279 7.36 12.91 4.01
N PRO A 280 8.52 12.31 3.65
CA PRO A 280 9.39 12.80 2.59
C PRO A 280 8.75 12.91 1.21
N VAL A 281 7.82 12.00 0.90
CA VAL A 281 7.21 11.89 -0.44
C VAL A 281 5.72 12.23 -0.46
N GLY A 282 5.14 12.51 0.71
CA GLY A 282 3.70 12.77 0.85
C GLY A 282 2.84 11.51 0.74
N ALA A 283 3.39 10.33 1.05
CA ALA A 283 2.69 9.05 0.94
C ALA A 283 1.38 9.00 1.76
N VAL A 284 1.35 9.59 2.96
CA VAL A 284 0.15 9.70 3.78
C VAL A 284 -0.90 10.58 3.11
N SER A 285 -0.50 11.70 2.49
CA SER A 285 -1.47 12.57 1.80
C SER A 285 -2.07 11.87 0.58
N VAL A 286 -1.20 11.27 -0.25
CA VAL A 286 -1.59 10.64 -1.52
C VAL A 286 -2.33 9.33 -1.31
N HIS A 287 -1.86 8.45 -0.43
CA HIS A 287 -2.41 7.11 -0.31
C HIS A 287 -3.43 6.99 0.81
N LEU A 288 -3.16 7.57 1.99
CA LEU A 288 -4.12 7.50 3.09
C LEU A 288 -5.30 8.45 2.85
N VAL A 289 -5.05 9.75 2.73
CA VAL A 289 -6.14 10.74 2.68
C VAL A 289 -6.93 10.64 1.38
N CYS A 290 -6.26 10.64 0.22
CA CYS A 290 -6.97 10.47 -1.05
C CYS A 290 -7.56 9.05 -1.21
N GLY A 291 -6.95 8.02 -0.64
CA GLY A 291 -7.51 6.66 -0.65
C GLY A 291 -8.80 6.54 0.16
N ILE A 292 -8.85 7.14 1.36
CA ILE A 292 -10.09 7.26 2.15
C ILE A 292 -11.15 8.02 1.36
N TRP A 293 -10.78 9.19 0.81
CA TRP A 293 -11.71 9.99 0.02
C TRP A 293 -12.26 9.22 -1.18
N GLY A 294 -11.40 8.55 -1.96
CA GLY A 294 -11.82 7.75 -3.11
C GLY A 294 -12.80 6.65 -2.71
N THR A 295 -12.52 5.93 -1.62
CA THR A 295 -13.39 4.86 -1.11
C THR A 295 -14.75 5.39 -0.69
N LEU A 296 -14.80 6.53 0.02
CA LEU A 296 -16.04 7.18 0.44
C LEU A 296 -16.82 7.76 -0.74
N ALA A 297 -16.12 8.35 -1.72
CA ALA A 297 -16.70 8.94 -2.92
C ALA A 297 -17.45 7.90 -3.76
N VAL A 298 -17.00 6.64 -3.78
CA VAL A 298 -17.75 5.53 -4.41
C VAL A 298 -19.16 5.44 -3.83
N GLY A 299 -19.33 5.52 -2.51
CA GLY A 299 -20.64 5.45 -1.88
C GLY A 299 -21.50 6.72 -2.01
N ILE A 300 -20.96 7.79 -2.60
CA ILE A 300 -21.69 9.04 -2.91
C ILE A 300 -22.09 9.07 -4.38
N PHE A 301 -21.19 8.66 -5.27
CA PHE A 301 -21.33 8.85 -6.72
C PHE A 301 -21.68 7.57 -7.49
N SER A 302 -21.49 6.39 -6.91
CA SER A 302 -21.96 5.13 -7.51
C SER A 302 -23.41 4.86 -7.11
N ALA A 303 -24.23 4.44 -8.07
CA ALA A 303 -25.61 4.03 -7.81
C ALA A 303 -25.69 2.69 -7.03
N ASP A 304 -24.65 1.86 -7.12
CA ASP A 304 -24.68 0.48 -6.64
C ASP A 304 -24.02 0.30 -5.26
N HIS A 305 -23.40 1.35 -4.72
CA HIS A 305 -22.61 1.27 -3.49
C HIS A 305 -23.10 2.24 -2.42
N SER A 306 -23.20 1.74 -1.18
CA SER A 306 -23.65 2.54 -0.02
C SER A 306 -22.49 3.27 0.64
N PHE A 307 -22.64 4.58 0.86
CA PHE A 307 -21.70 5.38 1.67
C PHE A 307 -21.39 4.76 3.04
N VAL A 308 -22.41 4.23 3.73
CA VAL A 308 -22.22 3.65 5.07
C VAL A 308 -21.36 2.40 5.00
N THR A 309 -21.54 1.56 3.97
CA THR A 309 -20.70 0.37 3.76
C THR A 309 -19.25 0.76 3.50
N GLN A 310 -19.04 1.77 2.64
CA GLN A 310 -17.69 2.29 2.37
C GLN A 310 -17.02 2.85 3.63
N LEU A 311 -17.77 3.58 4.47
CA LEU A 311 -17.27 4.14 5.73
C LEU A 311 -16.89 3.03 6.72
N ILE A 312 -17.72 1.99 6.86
CA ILE A 312 -17.40 0.83 7.70
C ILE A 312 -16.13 0.16 7.19
N GLY A 313 -16.00 -0.05 5.88
CA GLY A 313 -14.79 -0.62 5.26
C GLY A 313 -13.55 0.20 5.61
N VAL A 314 -13.58 1.52 5.37
CA VAL A 314 -12.45 2.41 5.70
C VAL A 314 -12.04 2.30 7.17
N LEU A 315 -13.01 2.32 8.09
CA LEU A 315 -12.72 2.30 9.53
C LEU A 315 -12.21 0.92 9.98
N ALA A 316 -12.81 -0.16 9.51
CA ALA A 316 -12.41 -1.52 9.87
C ALA A 316 -10.99 -1.84 9.35
N TYR A 317 -10.74 -1.61 8.06
CA TYR A 317 -9.42 -1.80 7.46
C TYR A 317 -8.39 -0.85 8.05
N GLY A 318 -8.76 0.42 8.26
CA GLY A 318 -7.87 1.39 8.86
C GLY A 318 -7.45 1.00 10.27
N ALA A 319 -8.40 0.60 11.12
CA ALA A 319 -8.10 0.17 12.48
C ALA A 319 -7.16 -1.06 12.49
N PHE A 320 -7.44 -2.06 11.67
CA PHE A 320 -6.61 -3.27 11.59
C PHE A 320 -5.20 -2.97 11.07
N THR A 321 -5.09 -2.33 9.91
CA THR A 321 -3.81 -2.05 9.24
C THR A 321 -2.93 -1.12 10.05
N PHE A 322 -3.52 -0.07 10.66
CA PHE A 322 -2.80 0.85 11.52
C PHE A 322 -2.32 0.17 12.80
N ALA A 323 -3.16 -0.63 13.46
CA ALA A 323 -2.78 -1.35 14.67
C ALA A 323 -1.68 -2.40 14.40
N ALA A 324 -1.80 -3.16 13.31
CA ALA A 324 -0.79 -4.13 12.89
C ALA A 324 0.55 -3.44 12.58
N ALA A 325 0.53 -2.37 11.79
CA ALA A 325 1.74 -1.61 11.47
C ALA A 325 2.38 -0.99 12.72
N LEU A 326 1.58 -0.39 13.60
CA LEU A 326 2.06 0.15 14.89
C LEU A 326 2.72 -0.93 15.74
N LEU A 327 2.10 -2.11 15.83
CA LEU A 327 2.63 -3.22 16.62
C LEU A 327 3.99 -3.69 16.06
N ILE A 328 4.09 -3.88 14.74
CA ILE A 328 5.33 -4.32 14.09
C ILE A 328 6.43 -3.27 14.28
N PHE A 329 6.14 -1.99 13.98
CA PHE A 329 7.11 -0.92 14.18
C PHE A 329 7.51 -0.77 15.65
N PHE A 330 6.57 -0.85 16.59
CA PHE A 330 6.87 -0.76 18.01
C PHE A 330 7.76 -1.92 18.48
N ALA A 331 7.46 -3.14 18.05
CA ALA A 331 8.27 -4.31 18.36
C ALA A 331 9.71 -4.14 17.83
N LEU A 332 9.86 -3.72 16.57
CA LEU A 332 11.17 -3.43 15.97
C LEU A 332 11.91 -2.30 16.67
N HIS A 333 11.18 -1.26 17.11
CA HIS A 333 11.75 -0.15 17.87
C HIS A 333 12.35 -0.61 19.20
N LYS A 334 11.68 -1.55 19.87
CA LYS A 334 12.14 -2.10 21.16
C LYS A 334 13.24 -3.16 21.02
N SER A 335 13.31 -3.88 19.91
CA SER A 335 14.29 -4.97 19.72
C SER A 335 15.57 -4.52 19.01
N LEU A 336 15.47 -4.03 17.78
CA LEU A 336 16.60 -3.71 16.89
C LEU A 336 16.90 -2.21 16.79
N GLY A 337 15.93 -1.40 17.22
CA GLY A 337 15.89 0.03 16.94
C GLY A 337 15.46 0.31 15.49
N LEU A 338 14.63 1.33 15.30
CA LEU A 338 14.12 1.69 13.99
C LEU A 338 14.92 2.78 13.28
N ARG A 339 15.46 3.75 14.02
CA ARG A 339 16.12 4.92 13.46
C ARG A 339 17.63 4.76 13.46
N VAL A 340 18.29 5.22 12.40
CA VAL A 340 19.75 5.36 12.37
C VAL A 340 20.23 6.41 13.37
N SER A 341 21.55 6.42 13.64
CA SER A 341 22.15 7.43 14.51
C SER A 341 22.03 8.84 13.91
N GLU A 342 22.14 9.88 14.75
CA GLU A 342 22.11 11.26 14.27
C GLU A 342 23.25 11.56 13.30
N GLU A 343 24.44 11.01 13.55
CA GLU A 343 25.60 11.16 12.66
C GLU A 343 25.33 10.55 11.29
N GLU A 344 24.82 9.32 11.27
CA GLU A 344 24.50 8.58 10.06
C GLU A 344 23.38 9.25 9.25
N GLU A 345 22.31 9.71 9.89
CA GLU A 345 21.25 10.47 9.23
C GLU A 345 21.77 11.78 8.62
N ARG A 346 22.72 12.46 9.28
CA ARG A 346 23.34 13.67 8.76
C ARG A 346 24.25 13.37 7.57
N MET A 347 25.05 12.32 7.66
CA MET A 347 25.99 11.87 6.63
C MET A 347 25.27 11.36 5.37
N GLY A 348 24.19 10.61 5.56
CA GLY A 348 23.43 9.93 4.50
C GLY A 348 23.57 8.42 4.58
N LEU A 349 22.45 7.72 4.37
CA LEU A 349 22.34 6.26 4.47
C LEU A 349 23.14 5.53 3.39
N ASP A 350 23.43 6.18 2.25
CA ASP A 350 24.26 5.58 1.21
C ASP A 350 25.70 5.35 1.72
N VAL A 351 26.20 6.23 2.58
CA VAL A 351 27.51 6.05 3.21
C VAL A 351 27.41 5.07 4.38
N GLY A 352 26.44 5.28 5.27
CA GLY A 352 26.30 4.49 6.52
C GLY A 352 25.97 3.02 6.30
N GLU A 353 25.06 2.70 5.39
CA GLU A 353 24.54 1.35 5.19
C GLU A 353 25.08 0.67 3.91
N HIS A 354 25.63 1.43 2.97
CA HIS A 354 26.15 0.89 1.70
C HIS A 354 27.64 1.18 1.44
N GLY A 355 28.33 1.87 2.36
CA GLY A 355 29.76 2.14 2.24
C GLY A 355 30.15 3.01 1.03
N MET A 356 29.20 3.76 0.46
CA MET A 356 29.45 4.63 -0.67
C MET A 356 30.30 5.83 -0.26
N GLU A 357 31.05 6.41 -1.20
CA GLU A 357 31.74 7.65 -0.92
C GLU A 357 30.76 8.82 -0.72
N PRO A 358 31.06 9.76 0.19
CA PRO A 358 30.21 10.92 0.40
C PRO A 358 30.13 11.74 -0.89
N THR A 359 28.92 11.92 -1.43
CA THR A 359 28.69 12.75 -2.63
C THR A 359 29.28 14.15 -2.44
N ALA A 360 29.76 14.79 -3.51
CA ALA A 360 30.55 16.03 -3.44
C ALA A 360 29.89 17.19 -2.65
N GLY A 361 28.56 17.18 -2.47
CA GLY A 361 27.81 18.15 -1.67
C GLY A 361 27.85 17.93 -0.14
N SER A 362 28.14 16.70 0.32
CA SER A 362 28.15 16.33 1.75
C SER A 362 29.36 16.88 2.52
N ARG A 363 30.50 17.09 1.84
CA ARG A 363 31.77 17.58 2.45
C ARG A 363 31.73 19.04 2.87
N SER A 364 30.79 19.85 2.35
CA SER A 364 30.83 21.31 2.52
C SER A 364 30.25 21.83 3.85
N ARG A 365 29.44 21.03 4.57
CA ARG A 365 28.70 21.49 5.76
C ARG A 365 29.28 21.06 7.10
N THR A 366 30.05 19.98 7.17
CA THR A 366 30.66 19.48 8.41
C THR A 366 31.91 20.23 8.82
N ARG A 367 32.56 20.98 7.92
CA ARG A 367 33.74 21.80 8.23
C ARG A 367 33.45 23.27 8.57
N ARG A 368 32.18 23.68 8.62
CA ARG A 368 31.77 25.08 8.91
C ARG A 368 30.80 25.19 10.10
N ARG A 369 31.15 24.55 11.22
CA ARG A 369 30.58 24.88 12.53
C ARG A 369 31.67 24.85 13.58
#